data_AF-A0A8B5UED7-F1
#
_entry.id   AF-A0A8B5UED7-F1
#
_cell.length_a   1.000
_cell.length_b   1.000
_cell.length_c   1.000
_cell.angle_alpha   90.00
_cell.angle_beta   90.00
_cell.angle_gamma   90.00
#
_symmetry.space_group_name_H-M   'P 1'
#
loop_
_entity.id
_entity.type
_entity.pdbx_description
1 polymer ?
#
loop_
_entity_poly.entity_id
_entity_poly.type
_entity_poly.pdbx_seq_one_letter_code
_entity_poly.pdbx_strand_id
1 'polypeptide(L)'
;MDQIRPFPPTDFMDQAEEEEALRLIPAPDLKLWVVANFLTLGGPLHNPDHDHIAEMLHDNEGFLAFAWASSAYTRAKRMVLGQCEKVMFNV
;
A
#
# COMPACT_ATOMS: atom_id res chain seq x y z
N MET A 1 -13.12 -14.38 -10.42
CA MET A 1 -12.79 -13.14 -11.15
C MET A 1 -11.35 -12.84 -10.84
N ASP A 2 -10.49 -12.75 -11.86
CA ASP A 2 -9.10 -12.35 -11.68
C ASP A 2 -9.08 -10.88 -11.27
N GLN A 3 -9.01 -10.65 -9.96
CA GLN A 3 -8.99 -9.30 -9.40
C GLN A 3 -7.64 -8.66 -9.75
N ILE A 4 -7.67 -7.67 -10.65
CA ILE A 4 -6.46 -6.97 -11.09
C ILE A 4 -5.93 -6.12 -9.93
N ARG A 5 -4.61 -6.16 -9.72
CA ARG A 5 -3.92 -5.28 -8.77
C ARG A 5 -4.18 -3.82 -9.13
N PRO A 6 -4.67 -2.98 -8.21
CA PRO A 6 -4.88 -1.56 -8.48
C PRO A 6 -3.58 -0.82 -8.80
N PHE A 7 -3.72 0.24 -9.58
CA PHE A 7 -2.68 1.21 -9.91
C PHE A 7 -3.04 2.58 -9.33
N PRO A 8 -2.07 3.46 -9.08
CA PRO A 8 -2.38 4.83 -8.68
C PRO A 8 -3.24 5.53 -9.76
N PRO A 9 -4.14 6.45 -9.36
CA PRO A 9 -4.89 7.27 -10.30
C PRO A 9 -3.97 8.04 -11.26
N THR A 10 -4.29 8.04 -12.55
CA THR A 10 -3.44 8.68 -13.58
C THR A 10 -3.32 10.18 -13.37
N ASP A 11 -4.41 10.86 -13.03
CA ASP A 11 -4.46 12.29 -12.71
C ASP A 11 -3.56 12.67 -11.53
N PHE A 12 -3.46 11.78 -10.53
CA PHE A 12 -2.52 11.94 -9.43
C PHE A 12 -1.05 11.80 -9.88
N MET A 13 -0.76 10.85 -10.78
CA MET A 13 0.59 10.65 -11.30
C MET A 13 1.01 11.78 -12.25
N ASP A 14 0.11 12.30 -13.08
CA ASP A 14 0.40 13.38 -14.03
C ASP A 14 0.78 14.68 -13.31
N GLN A 15 0.16 14.95 -12.15
CA GLN A 15 0.49 16.12 -11.31
C GLN A 15 1.85 15.98 -10.61
N ALA A 16 2.47 14.80 -10.59
CA ALA A 16 3.70 14.57 -9.85
C ALA A 16 4.90 15.37 -10.39
N GLU A 17 4.91 15.70 -11.68
CA GLU A 17 6.00 16.48 -12.31
C GLU A 17 5.87 17.99 -12.03
N GLU A 18 4.70 18.46 -11.60
CA GLU A 18 4.41 19.87 -11.35
C GLU A 18 4.83 20.33 -9.95
N GLU A 19 5.07 19.39 -9.03
CA GLU A 19 5.30 19.66 -7.62
C GLU A 19 6.66 19.14 -7.13
N GLU A 20 7.40 19.97 -6.39
CA GLU A 20 8.69 19.60 -5.81
C GLU A 20 8.55 18.70 -4.57
N ALA A 21 7.40 18.78 -3.88
CA ALA A 21 7.13 18.00 -2.68
C ALA A 21 6.51 16.63 -2.99
N LEU A 22 6.87 15.62 -2.19
CA LEU A 22 6.23 14.30 -2.26
C LEU A 22 4.76 14.41 -1.82
N ARG A 23 3.84 13.92 -2.67
CA ARG A 23 2.43 13.78 -2.32
C ARG A 23 2.11 12.34 -1.98
N LEU A 24 1.26 12.17 -0.98
CA LEU A 24 0.68 10.89 -0.59
C LEU A 24 -0.85 11.00 -0.68
N ILE A 25 -1.48 10.00 -1.31
CA ILE A 25 -2.94 9.84 -1.29
C ILE A 25 -3.32 8.48 -0.74
N PRO A 26 -4.44 8.33 -0.01
CA PRO A 26 -4.91 7.03 0.45
C PRO A 26 -5.14 6.05 -0.71
N ALA A 27 -4.83 4.77 -0.48
CA ALA A 27 -5.02 3.68 -1.45
C ALA A 27 -5.94 2.58 -0.88
N PRO A 28 -7.23 2.86 -0.63
CA PRO A 28 -8.16 1.91 0.00
C PRO A 28 -8.45 0.68 -0.89
N ASP A 29 -8.47 0.87 -2.20
CA ASP A 29 -8.60 -0.19 -3.19
C ASP A 29 -7.41 -1.15 -3.18
N LEU A 30 -6.19 -0.63 -3.02
CA LEU A 30 -4.99 -1.45 -2.84
C LEU A 30 -5.08 -2.26 -1.54
N LYS A 31 -5.56 -1.67 -0.44
CA LYS A 31 -5.78 -2.41 0.81
C LYS A 31 -6.74 -3.57 0.60
N LEU A 32 -7.89 -3.33 -0.03
CA LEU A 32 -8.87 -4.38 -0.33
C LEU A 32 -8.27 -5.51 -1.17
N TRP A 33 -7.48 -5.16 -2.18
CA TRP A 33 -6.79 -6.14 -3.01
C TRP A 33 -5.75 -6.93 -2.20
N VAL A 34 -4.93 -6.28 -1.36
CA VAL A 34 -3.95 -6.96 -0.51
C VAL A 34 -4.63 -7.92 0.46
N VAL A 35 -5.71 -7.49 1.12
CA VAL A 35 -6.47 -8.35 2.04
C VAL A 35 -7.01 -9.59 1.32
N ALA A 36 -7.67 -9.40 0.17
CA ALA A 36 -8.26 -10.49 -0.60
C ALA A 36 -7.23 -11.48 -1.16
N ASN A 37 -6.01 -11.01 -1.50
CA ASN A 37 -5.02 -11.83 -2.19
C ASN A 37 -3.95 -12.41 -1.28
N PHE A 38 -3.47 -11.66 -0.28
CA PHE A 38 -2.35 -12.07 0.58
C PHE A 38 -2.76 -12.50 1.98
N LEU A 39 -3.84 -11.92 2.53
CA LEU A 39 -4.21 -12.07 3.94
C LEU A 39 -5.47 -12.90 4.16
N THR A 40 -6.12 -13.36 3.09
CA THR A 40 -7.31 -14.21 3.15
C THR A 40 -6.96 -15.64 2.78
N LEU A 41 -7.34 -16.59 3.63
CA LEU A 41 -7.13 -18.01 3.35
C LEU A 41 -7.77 -18.40 2.01
N GLY A 42 -7.00 -19.06 1.15
CA GLY A 42 -7.42 -19.41 -0.21
C GLY A 42 -7.29 -18.28 -1.23
N GLY A 43 -6.79 -17.11 -0.82
CA GLY A 43 -6.40 -16.02 -1.73
C GLY A 43 -5.28 -16.44 -2.69
N PRO A 44 -5.23 -15.89 -3.93
CA PRO A 44 -4.26 -16.32 -4.94
C PRO A 44 -2.79 -16.18 -4.55
N LEU A 45 -2.48 -15.24 -3.65
CA LEU A 45 -1.12 -14.94 -3.17
C LEU A 45 -1.02 -15.11 -1.64
N HIS A 46 -1.91 -15.92 -1.07
CA HIS A 46 -2.00 -16.12 0.37
C HIS A 46 -0.65 -16.62 0.91
N ASN A 47 -0.14 -15.95 1.94
CA ASN A 47 1.08 -16.34 2.62
C ASN A 47 0.78 -16.59 4.11
N PRO A 48 0.88 -17.84 4.61
CA PRO A 48 0.60 -18.15 6.02
C PRO A 48 1.54 -17.41 6.99
N ASP A 49 2.73 -16.98 6.55
CA ASP A 49 3.61 -16.16 7.39
C ASP A 49 2.98 -14.79 7.73
N HIS A 50 1.93 -14.36 7.02
CA HIS A 50 1.22 -13.10 7.25
C HIS A 50 -0.03 -13.22 8.12
N ASP A 51 -0.35 -14.39 8.68
CA ASP A 51 -1.57 -14.60 9.48
C ASP A 51 -1.68 -13.61 10.66
N HIS A 52 -0.54 -13.31 11.30
CA HIS A 52 -0.46 -12.31 12.37
C HIS A 52 -0.91 -10.90 11.95
N ILE A 53 -0.75 -10.53 10.67
CA ILE A 53 -1.23 -9.24 10.14
C ILE A 53 -2.75 -9.28 9.97
N ALA A 54 -3.29 -10.41 9.50
CA ALA A 54 -4.73 -10.60 9.35
C ALA A 54 -5.45 -10.53 10.71
N GLU A 55 -4.89 -11.18 11.73
CA GLU A 55 -5.39 -11.12 13.11
C GLU A 55 -5.41 -9.69 13.65
N MET A 56 -4.29 -8.97 13.55
CA MET A 56 -4.22 -7.56 14.01
C MET A 56 -5.16 -6.63 13.25
N LEU A 57 -5.36 -6.87 11.94
CA LEU A 57 -6.28 -6.09 11.12
C LEU A 57 -7.75 -6.37 11.44
N HIS A 58 -8.08 -7.61 11.82
CA HIS A 58 -9.41 -7.98 12.29
C HIS A 58 -9.76 -7.24 13.60
N ASP A 59 -8.80 -7.13 14.52
CA ASP A 59 -9.00 -6.43 15.80
C ASP A 59 -9.02 -4.91 15.66
N ASN A 60 -8.29 -4.37 14.68
CA ASN A 60 -8.22 -2.95 14.41
C ASN A 60 -8.07 -2.68 12.91
N GLU A 61 -9.14 -2.23 12.26
CA GLU A 61 -9.12 -1.89 10.84
C GLU A 61 -8.08 -0.81 10.50
N GLY A 62 -7.72 0.06 11.45
CA GLY A 62 -6.70 1.09 11.31
C GLY A 62 -5.26 0.60 11.47
N PHE A 63 -5.03 -0.69 11.78
CA PHE A 63 -3.69 -1.27 11.97
C PHE A 63 -2.83 -1.16 10.71
N LEU A 64 -3.44 -1.35 9.53
CA LEU A 64 -2.75 -1.32 8.25
C LEU A 64 -3.43 -0.33 7.30
N ALA A 65 -2.65 0.60 6.77
CA ALA A 65 -3.07 1.58 5.79
C ALA A 65 -2.11 1.57 4.59
N PHE A 66 -2.62 2.00 3.45
CA PHE A 66 -1.87 2.08 2.21
C PHE A 66 -2.02 3.48 1.61
N ALA A 67 -0.97 3.95 0.97
CA ALA A 67 -0.97 5.20 0.24
C ALA A 67 -0.20 5.06 -1.07
N TRP A 68 -0.62 5.79 -2.09
CA TRP A 68 0.16 6.01 -3.30
C TRP A 68 1.07 7.22 -3.09
N ALA A 69 2.31 7.08 -3.54
CA ALA A 69 3.29 8.16 -3.59
C ALA A 69 3.35 8.70 -5.02
N SER A 70 3.39 10.03 -5.17
CA SER A 70 3.44 10.68 -6.48
C SER A 70 4.73 10.36 -7.25
N SER A 71 5.80 10.05 -6.53
CA SER A 71 7.06 9.60 -7.12
C SER A 71 7.78 8.60 -6.21
N ALA A 72 8.67 7.82 -6.81
CA ALA A 72 9.54 6.93 -6.07
C ALA A 72 10.83 7.67 -5.66
N TYR A 73 11.37 7.35 -4.48
CA TYR A 73 12.68 7.85 -4.08
C TYR A 73 13.77 7.23 -4.98
N THR A 74 14.60 8.07 -5.59
CA THR A 74 15.72 7.61 -6.43
C THR A 74 17.06 8.15 -5.93
N ARG A 75 18.08 7.30 -5.94
CA ARG A 75 19.47 7.67 -5.63
C ARG A 75 20.44 6.75 -6.35
N ALA A 76 21.48 7.31 -6.97
CA ALA A 76 22.54 6.53 -7.63
C ALA A 76 22.01 5.45 -8.60
N LYS A 77 21.05 5.82 -9.46
CA LYS A 77 20.36 4.92 -10.41
C LYS A 77 19.60 3.75 -9.76
N ARG A 78 19.27 3.85 -8.48
CA ARG A 78 18.40 2.91 -7.75
C ARG A 78 17.12 3.62 -7.35
N MET A 79 16.04 2.85 -7.25
CA MET A 79 14.70 3.34 -6.91
C MET A 79 14.10 2.48 -5.79
N VAL A 80 13.41 3.13 -4.85
CA VAL A 80 12.60 2.46 -3.83
C VAL A 80 11.21 2.20 -4.40
N LEU A 81 10.81 0.93 -4.54
CA LEU A 81 9.52 0.54 -5.12
C LEU A 81 8.34 0.62 -4.14
N GLY A 82 8.65 0.69 -2.85
CA GLY A 82 7.68 0.78 -1.77
C GLY A 82 8.42 0.85 -0.43
N GLN A 83 7.76 1.44 0.55
CA GLN A 83 8.23 1.51 1.92
C GLN A 83 7.08 1.16 2.86
N CYS A 84 7.42 0.65 4.04
CA CYS A 84 6.48 0.39 5.11
C CYS A 84 7.09 0.95 6.38
N GLU A 85 6.30 1.68 7.16
CA GLU A 85 6.71 2.25 8.43
C GLU A 85 5.68 1.92 9.52
N LYS A 86 6.18 1.73 10.75
CA LYS A 86 5.31 1.62 11.92
C LYS A 86 4.99 3.03 12.40
N VAL A 87 3.77 3.48 12.19
CA VAL A 87 3.30 4.77 12.72
C VAL A 87 3.16 4.66 14.23
N MET A 88 3.90 5.49 14.97
CA MET A 88 3.71 5.67 16.41
C MET A 88 3.08 7.03 16.63
N PHE A 89 1.85 7.04 17.17
CA PHE A 89 1.23 8.27 17.65
C PHE A 89 1.77 8.54 19.05
N ASN A 90 2.47 9.66 19.23
CA ASN A 90 2.75 10.17 20.57
C ASN A 90 1.43 10.73 21.11
N VAL A 91 0.80 10.01 22.03
CA VAL A 91 -0.32 10.49 22.85
C VAL A 91 0.17 11.05 24.17
#